data_AF-A0A920L2P0-F1
#
_entry.id   AF-A0A920L2P0-F1
#
_cell.length_a   1.000
_cell.length_b   1.000
_cell.length_c   1.000
_cell.angle_alpha   90.00
_cell.angle_beta   90.00
_cell.angle_gamma   90.00
#
_symmetry.space_group_name_H-M   'P 1'
#
loop_
_entity.id
_entity.type
_entity.pdbx_description
1 polymer ?
#
loop_
_entity_poly.entity_id
_entity_poly.type
_entity_poly.pdbx_seq_one_letter_code
_entity_poly.pdbx_strand_id
1 'polypeptide(L)'
;MLISKRPNYLILKASLLLTLILFSFYLLFQLELINLIVESDRSKISMIILAIYVLATVHWFYVALSLDREISSIIEPKENTLIGRFLLNTDKNSEKNNLLLIEDELSNKHSVGYLAVDVLLKLGLTGTVIGFILMLLPIGEIKDFDPEILQKLLSTMSGGMAVALYTTLTGLVTSMILKFQYFVLDSSLSQTINHLNSEYQ
;
A
#
# COMPACT_ATOMS: atom_id res chain seq x y z
N MET A 1 34.34 0.95 15.46
CA MET A 1 34.15 -0.11 14.45
C MET A 1 33.49 0.56 13.26
N LEU A 2 34.27 0.86 12.20
CA LEU A 2 33.80 1.62 11.03
C LEU A 2 32.75 0.80 10.27
N ILE A 3 31.47 1.18 10.39
CA ILE A 3 30.40 0.64 9.57
C ILE A 3 30.60 1.23 8.17
N SER A 4 31.28 0.45 7.32
CA SER A 4 31.40 0.75 5.90
C SER A 4 30.01 0.92 5.28
N LYS A 5 29.78 2.13 4.74
CA LYS A 5 28.54 2.56 4.08
C LYS A 5 28.22 1.62 2.92
N ARG A 6 27.19 0.79 3.07
CA ARG A 6 26.71 -0.03 1.95
C ARG A 6 26.12 0.90 0.88
N PRO A 7 26.42 0.66 -0.41
CA PRO A 7 25.84 1.44 -1.49
C PRO A 7 24.30 1.45 -1.41
N ASN A 8 23.72 2.63 -1.58
CA ASN A 8 22.29 2.85 -1.57
C ASN A 8 21.67 2.19 -2.80
N TYR A 9 21.09 1.01 -2.59
CA TYR A 9 20.29 0.33 -3.60
C TYR A 9 18.79 0.55 -3.34
N LEU A 10 18.38 1.61 -2.64
CA LEU A 10 16.97 1.87 -2.33
C LEU A 10 16.17 1.95 -3.63
N ILE A 11 16.61 2.78 -4.57
CA ILE A 11 15.94 2.94 -5.87
C ILE A 11 15.96 1.65 -6.69
N LEU A 12 17.03 0.87 -6.61
CA LEU A 12 17.14 -0.43 -7.30
C LEU A 12 16.16 -1.45 -6.71
N LYS A 13 16.08 -1.55 -5.39
CA LYS A 13 15.11 -2.39 -4.68
C LYS A 13 13.68 -1.97 -5.02
N ALA A 14 13.39 -0.66 -5.00
CA ALA A 14 12.08 -0.12 -5.33
C ALA A 14 11.70 -0.40 -6.80
N SER A 15 12.62 -0.20 -7.74
CA SER A 15 12.39 -0.47 -9.16
C SER A 15 12.19 -1.96 -9.44
N LEU A 16 12.93 -2.84 -8.76
CA LEU A 16 12.76 -4.29 -8.88
C LEU A 16 11.38 -4.73 -8.37
N LEU A 17 10.98 -4.22 -7.20
CA LEU A 17 9.69 -4.51 -6.60
C LEU A 17 8.54 -3.98 -7.48
N LEU A 18 8.68 -2.77 -8.04
CA LEU A 18 7.72 -2.21 -9.00
C LEU A 18 7.59 -3.10 -10.25
N THR A 19 8.71 -3.56 -10.80
CA THR A 19 8.71 -4.44 -11.99
C THR A 19 8.01 -5.76 -11.70
N LEU A 20 8.25 -6.34 -10.52
CA LEU A 20 7.58 -7.57 -10.08
C LEU A 20 6.06 -7.37 -9.95
N ILE A 21 5.63 -6.23 -9.40
CA ILE A 21 4.20 -5.89 -9.28
C ILE A 21 3.57 -5.70 -10.66
N LEU A 22 4.21 -4.96 -11.56
CA LEU A 22 3.71 -4.75 -12.93
C LEU A 22 3.62 -6.07 -13.70
N PHE A 23 4.61 -6.95 -13.56
CA PHE A 23 4.58 -8.28 -14.15
C PHE A 23 3.44 -9.14 -13.58
N SER A 24 3.22 -9.08 -12.27
CA SER A 24 2.12 -9.79 -11.61
C SER A 24 0.76 -9.28 -12.11
N PHE A 25 0.61 -7.97 -12.25
CA PHE A 25 -0.60 -7.35 -12.80
C PHE A 25 -0.83 -7.73 -14.27
N TYR A 26 0.23 -7.77 -15.07
CA TYR A 26 0.19 -8.26 -16.45
C TYR A 26 -0.29 -9.71 -16.53
N LEU A 27 0.22 -10.60 -15.66
CA LEU A 27 -0.26 -11.99 -15.60
C LEU A 27 -1.74 -12.07 -15.21
N LEU A 28 -2.19 -11.29 -14.22
CA LEU A 28 -3.60 -11.25 -13.83
C LEU A 28 -4.51 -10.77 -14.96
N PHE A 29 -4.04 -9.83 -15.78
CA PHE A 29 -4.77 -9.38 -16.96
C PHE A 29 -4.84 -10.48 -18.02
N GLN A 30 -3.72 -11.15 -18.30
CA GLN A 30 -3.65 -12.23 -19.29
C GLN A 30 -4.48 -13.46 -18.91
N LEU A 31 -4.61 -13.73 -17.60
CA LEU A 31 -5.43 -14.82 -17.06
C LEU A 31 -6.92 -14.47 -16.94
N GLU A 32 -7.34 -13.28 -17.42
CA GLU A 32 -8.70 -12.74 -17.31
C GLU A 32 -9.24 -12.64 -15.87
N LEU A 33 -8.36 -12.77 -14.86
CA LEU A 33 -8.72 -12.70 -13.43
C LEU A 33 -9.27 -11.32 -13.07
N ILE A 34 -8.75 -10.25 -13.68
CA ILE A 34 -9.24 -8.88 -13.44
C ILE A 34 -10.67 -8.73 -13.98
N ASN A 35 -10.95 -9.25 -15.18
CA ASN A 35 -12.29 -9.22 -15.75
C ASN A 35 -13.25 -10.06 -14.91
N LEU A 36 -12.83 -11.24 -14.45
CA LEU A 36 -13.61 -12.08 -13.55
C LEU A 36 -13.98 -11.35 -12.24
N ILE A 37 -13.02 -10.64 -11.62
CA ILE A 37 -13.28 -9.85 -10.41
C ILE A 37 -14.28 -8.73 -10.69
N VAL A 38 -14.15 -8.03 -11.83
CA VAL A 38 -15.02 -6.91 -12.19
C VAL A 38 -16.44 -7.38 -12.55
N GLU A 39 -16.59 -8.49 -13.26
CA GLU A 39 -17.89 -9.06 -13.61
C GLU A 39 -18.59 -9.68 -12.38
N SER A 40 -17.83 -10.31 -11.50
CA SER A 40 -18.35 -10.94 -10.29
C SER A 40 -18.74 -9.92 -9.22
N ASP A 41 -18.06 -8.77 -9.17
CA ASP A 41 -18.35 -7.72 -8.19
C ASP A 41 -19.41 -6.71 -8.68
N ARG A 42 -20.68 -7.05 -8.47
CA ARG A 42 -21.80 -6.13 -8.72
C ARG A 42 -21.75 -4.82 -7.92
N SER A 43 -21.08 -4.81 -6.76
CA SER A 43 -20.98 -3.62 -5.91
C SER A 43 -19.99 -2.58 -6.46
N LYS A 44 -19.09 -3.01 -7.36
CA LYS A 44 -17.99 -2.23 -7.94
C LYS A 44 -16.97 -1.70 -6.92
N ILE A 45 -16.95 -2.24 -5.69
CA ILE A 45 -15.99 -1.86 -4.65
C ILE A 45 -14.58 -2.31 -5.01
N SER A 46 -14.44 -3.44 -5.68
CA SER A 46 -13.17 -3.97 -6.16
C SER A 46 -12.47 -2.98 -7.11
N MET A 47 -13.22 -2.23 -7.93
CA MET A 47 -12.63 -1.16 -8.76
C MET A 47 -12.10 0.00 -7.92
N ILE A 48 -12.78 0.37 -6.84
CA ILE A 48 -12.33 1.41 -5.90
C ILE A 48 -11.05 0.95 -5.19
N ILE A 49 -11.01 -0.29 -4.73
CA ILE A 49 -9.83 -0.92 -4.10
C ILE A 49 -8.64 -0.88 -5.07
N LEU A 50 -8.83 -1.29 -6.33
CA LEU A 50 -7.77 -1.25 -7.35
C LEU A 50 -7.30 0.17 -7.65
N ALA A 51 -8.23 1.14 -7.76
CA ALA A 51 -7.88 2.55 -8.00
C ALA A 51 -7.03 3.13 -6.85
N ILE A 52 -7.45 2.90 -5.60
CA ILE A 52 -6.69 3.32 -4.41
C ILE A 52 -5.32 2.65 -4.39
N TYR A 53 -5.24 1.35 -4.70
CA TYR A 53 -3.99 0.62 -4.73
C TYR A 53 -2.99 1.20 -5.76
N VAL A 54 -3.45 1.51 -6.98
CA VAL A 54 -2.61 2.13 -8.01
C VAL A 54 -2.11 3.51 -7.56
N LEU A 55 -3.00 4.36 -7.04
CA LEU A 55 -2.63 5.68 -6.52
C LEU A 55 -1.60 5.57 -5.38
N ALA A 56 -1.81 4.64 -4.45
CA ALA A 56 -0.90 4.42 -3.33
C ALA A 56 0.45 3.84 -3.76
N THR A 57 0.48 3.02 -4.81
CA THR A 57 1.71 2.49 -5.42
C THR A 57 2.52 3.58 -6.11
N VAL A 58 1.85 4.49 -6.81
CA VAL A 58 2.49 5.67 -7.42
C VAL A 58 3.06 6.58 -6.32
N HIS A 59 2.27 6.85 -5.27
CA HIS A 59 2.73 7.62 -4.11
C HIS A 59 3.95 6.97 -3.44
N TRP A 60 3.92 5.65 -3.22
CA TRP A 60 5.04 4.89 -2.67
C TRP A 60 6.31 5.06 -3.51
N PHE A 61 6.20 4.96 -4.84
CA PHE A 61 7.35 5.12 -5.72
C PHE A 61 7.91 6.55 -5.69
N TYR A 62 7.04 7.56 -5.63
CA TYR A 62 7.46 8.96 -5.46
C TYR A 62 8.21 9.17 -4.14
N VAL A 63 7.69 8.62 -3.04
CA VAL A 63 8.36 8.68 -1.73
C VAL A 63 9.71 7.97 -1.77
N ALA A 64 9.81 6.81 -2.44
CA ALA A 64 11.08 6.11 -2.63
C ALA A 64 12.15 6.99 -3.31
N LEU A 65 11.75 7.75 -4.35
CA LEU A 65 12.64 8.70 -5.03
C LEU A 65 13.02 9.88 -4.13
N SER A 66 12.09 10.39 -3.33
CA SER A 66 12.37 11.47 -2.38
C SER A 66 13.38 11.00 -1.33
N LEU A 67 13.16 9.82 -0.76
CA LEU A 67 14.03 9.22 0.25
C LEU A 67 15.43 8.96 -0.32
N ASP A 68 15.54 8.44 -1.54
CA ASP A 68 16.84 8.22 -2.20
C ASP A 68 17.65 9.51 -2.35
N ARG A 69 17.00 10.62 -2.73
CA ARG A 69 17.62 11.95 -2.81
C ARG A 69 18.08 12.44 -1.43
N GLU A 70 17.29 12.20 -0.39
CA GLU A 70 17.64 12.59 0.98
C GLU A 70 18.83 11.78 1.49
N ILE A 71 18.86 10.45 1.30
CA ILE A 71 20.01 9.64 1.74
C ILE A 71 21.29 9.99 0.93
N SER A 72 21.15 10.34 -0.34
CA SER A 72 22.29 10.79 -1.17
C SER A 72 22.89 12.11 -0.67
N SER A 73 22.09 12.98 -0.05
CA SER A 73 22.55 14.26 0.52
C SER A 73 23.47 14.11 1.73
N ILE A 74 23.60 12.90 2.29
CA ILE A 74 24.57 12.59 3.36
C ILE A 74 26.01 12.64 2.83
N ILE A 75 26.22 12.34 1.55
CA ILE A 75 27.57 12.33 0.93
C ILE A 75 27.93 13.71 0.40
N GLU A 76 26.99 14.33 -0.31
CA GLU A 76 27.11 15.70 -0.82
C GLU A 76 25.96 16.54 -0.27
N PRO A 77 26.20 17.34 0.78
CA PRO A 77 25.14 18.12 1.41
C PRO A 77 24.59 19.15 0.41
N LYS A 78 23.31 19.02 0.08
CA LYS A 78 22.56 19.94 -0.79
C LYS A 78 21.53 20.71 0.02
N GLU A 79 21.46 22.03 -0.19
CA GLU A 79 20.47 22.89 0.49
C GLU A 79 19.02 22.52 0.18
N ASN A 80 18.75 21.79 -0.91
CA ASN A 80 17.38 21.47 -1.29
C ASN A 80 16.77 20.26 -0.53
N THR A 81 17.56 19.54 0.27
CA THR A 81 17.12 18.35 1.01
C THR A 81 17.09 18.61 2.51
N LEU A 82 16.10 18.05 3.22
CA LEU A 82 15.94 18.20 4.68
C LEU A 82 17.19 17.75 5.44
N ILE A 83 17.72 16.56 5.10
CA ILE A 83 18.97 16.03 5.66
C ILE A 83 20.17 16.91 5.29
N GLY A 84 20.27 17.37 4.03
CA GLY A 84 21.35 18.27 3.61
C GLY A 84 21.36 19.63 4.32
N ARG A 85 20.19 20.25 4.56
CA ARG A 85 20.10 21.49 5.36
C ARG A 85 20.51 21.26 6.80
N PHE A 86 20.13 20.12 7.37
CA PHE A 86 20.54 19.75 8.73
C PHE A 86 22.07 19.66 8.85
N LEU A 87 22.70 18.99 7.89
CA LEU A 87 24.16 18.89 7.81
C LEU A 87 24.84 20.25 7.59
N LEU A 88 24.26 21.14 6.79
CA LEU A 88 24.82 22.47 6.49
C LEU A 88 24.63 23.50 7.60
N ASN A 89 23.50 23.46 8.32
CA ASN A 89 23.17 24.39 9.40
C ASN A 89 23.69 23.92 10.79
N THR A 90 24.60 22.95 10.83
CA THR A 90 25.09 22.41 12.11
C THR A 90 25.99 23.42 12.82
N ASP A 91 25.39 24.16 13.78
CA ASP A 91 26.06 24.79 14.91
C ASP A 91 25.78 23.95 16.17
N LYS A 92 26.84 23.63 16.92
CA LYS A 92 27.09 22.40 17.71
C LYS A 92 26.20 22.10 18.95
N ASN A 93 25.07 22.77 19.17
CA ASN A 93 24.40 22.75 20.49
C ASN A 93 22.95 22.23 20.52
N SER A 94 22.37 21.79 19.40
CA SER A 94 20.95 21.35 19.34
C SER A 94 20.72 20.09 18.51
N GLU A 95 21.74 19.23 18.43
CA GLU A 95 21.90 18.14 17.45
C GLU A 95 20.85 17.02 17.58
N LYS A 96 20.51 16.61 18.81
CA LYS A 96 19.62 15.44 19.03
C LYS A 96 18.14 15.75 18.80
N ASN A 97 17.69 16.96 19.12
CA ASN A 97 16.28 17.36 18.95
C ASN A 97 15.94 17.55 17.48
N ASN A 98 16.87 18.09 16.68
CA ASN A 98 16.66 18.35 15.27
C ASN A 98 16.68 17.06 14.41
N LEU A 99 17.50 16.06 14.77
CA LEU A 99 17.52 14.76 14.10
C LEU A 99 16.21 13.97 14.32
N LEU A 100 15.67 14.02 15.54
CA LEU A 100 14.37 13.41 15.87
C LEU A 100 13.22 14.08 15.11
N LEU A 101 13.25 15.41 14.95
CA LEU A 101 12.25 16.13 14.17
C LEU A 101 12.27 15.74 12.68
N ILE A 102 13.46 15.49 12.11
CA ILE A 102 13.60 15.05 10.72
C ILE A 102 13.11 13.60 10.57
N GLU A 103 13.44 12.72 11.51
CA GLU A 103 12.91 11.36 11.56
C GLU A 103 11.38 11.35 11.59
N ASP A 104 10.77 12.16 12.46
CA ASP A 104 9.33 12.29 12.55
C ASP A 104 8.72 12.83 11.25
N GLU A 105 9.36 13.83 10.60
CA GLU A 105 8.84 14.41 9.36
C GLU A 105 8.92 13.44 8.16
N LEU A 106 9.99 12.64 8.08
CA LEU A 106 10.15 11.59 7.08
C LEU A 106 9.21 10.40 7.33
N SER A 107 9.10 9.94 8.57
CA SER A 107 8.16 8.89 8.98
C SER A 107 6.71 9.31 8.72
N ASN A 108 6.39 10.59 8.92
CA ASN A 108 5.07 11.13 8.65
C ASN A 108 4.69 11.03 7.15
N LYS A 109 5.65 11.08 6.22
CA LYS A 109 5.36 10.83 4.78
C LYS A 109 4.95 9.38 4.51
N HIS A 110 5.42 8.43 5.30
CA HIS A 110 5.05 7.02 5.19
C HIS A 110 3.69 6.72 5.83
N SER A 111 3.24 7.53 6.78
CA SER A 111 1.95 7.37 7.48
C SER A 111 0.74 7.34 6.53
N VAL A 112 0.77 8.14 5.45
CA VAL A 112 -0.26 8.17 4.41
C VAL A 112 -0.36 6.81 3.69
N GLY A 113 0.77 6.13 3.50
CA GLY A 113 0.82 4.79 2.94
C GLY A 113 0.15 3.75 3.82
N TYR A 114 0.43 3.79 5.12
CA TYR A 114 -0.22 2.91 6.09
C TYR A 114 -1.72 3.17 6.21
N LEU A 115 -2.16 4.43 6.12
CA LEU A 115 -3.57 4.77 6.04
C LEU A 115 -4.22 4.09 4.83
N ALA A 116 -3.59 4.15 3.65
CA ALA A 116 -4.10 3.50 2.45
C ALA A 116 -4.22 1.97 2.63
N VAL A 117 -3.23 1.33 3.27
CA VAL A 117 -3.29 -0.11 3.63
C VAL A 117 -4.52 -0.42 4.50
N ASP A 118 -4.75 0.39 5.54
CA ASP A 118 -5.88 0.20 6.44
C ASP A 118 -7.23 0.41 5.74
N VAL A 119 -7.31 1.40 4.83
CA VAL A 119 -8.51 1.64 4.03
C VAL A 119 -8.78 0.46 3.10
N LEU A 120 -7.77 -0.08 2.40
CA LEU A 120 -7.92 -1.24 1.53
C LEU A 120 -8.42 -2.47 2.29
N LEU A 121 -7.87 -2.72 3.49
CA LEU A 121 -8.28 -3.82 4.35
C LEU A 121 -9.75 -3.64 4.81
N LYS A 122 -10.11 -2.44 5.28
CA LYS A 122 -11.49 -2.12 5.72
C LYS A 122 -12.49 -2.20 4.56
N LEU A 123 -12.12 -1.76 3.36
CA LEU A 123 -12.95 -1.91 2.17
C LEU A 123 -13.14 -3.38 1.78
N GLY A 124 -12.10 -4.20 1.87
CA GLY A 124 -12.18 -5.65 1.66
C GLY A 124 -13.14 -6.33 2.65
N LEU A 125 -13.08 -5.95 3.92
CA LEU A 125 -14.03 -6.44 4.94
C LEU A 125 -15.45 -5.90 4.73
N THR A 126 -15.60 -4.67 4.24
CA THR A 126 -16.92 -4.13 3.88
C THR A 126 -17.55 -4.92 2.73
N GLY A 127 -16.71 -5.44 1.82
CA GLY A 127 -17.11 -6.34 0.75
C GLY A 127 -17.83 -7.61 1.24
N THR A 128 -17.39 -8.24 2.33
CA THR A 128 -18.11 -9.41 2.88
C THR A 128 -19.49 -9.03 3.38
N VAL A 129 -19.59 -7.93 4.12
CA VAL A 129 -20.87 -7.42 4.64
C VAL A 129 -21.83 -7.14 3.50
N ILE A 130 -21.36 -6.49 2.42
CA ILE A 130 -22.19 -6.18 1.26
C ILE A 130 -22.58 -7.45 0.48
N GLY A 131 -21.65 -8.39 0.30
CA GLY A 131 -21.98 -9.67 -0.33
C GLY A 131 -23.02 -10.47 0.46
N PHE A 132 -22.94 -10.46 1.80
CA PHE A 132 -23.98 -11.05 2.65
C PHE A 132 -25.32 -10.33 2.52
N ILE A 133 -25.34 -9.00 2.46
CA ILE A 133 -26.57 -8.23 2.23
C ILE A 133 -27.19 -8.61 0.88
N LEU A 134 -26.39 -8.67 -0.19
CA LEU A 134 -26.86 -9.06 -1.52
C LEU A 134 -27.37 -10.50 -1.57
N MET A 135 -26.78 -11.40 -0.77
CA MET A 135 -27.21 -12.80 -0.65
C MET A 135 -28.55 -12.93 0.07
N LEU A 136 -28.79 -12.14 1.12
CA LEU A 136 -30.00 -12.23 1.96
C LEU A 136 -31.17 -11.39 1.45
N LEU A 137 -30.92 -10.34 0.66
CA LEU A 137 -31.94 -9.45 0.10
C LEU A 137 -33.12 -10.22 -0.54
N PRO A 138 -32.89 -11.24 -1.39
CA PRO A 138 -34.00 -11.93 -2.06
C PRO A 138 -34.87 -12.76 -1.12
N ILE A 139 -34.38 -13.15 0.07
CA ILE A 139 -35.13 -13.95 1.04
C ILE A 139 -36.24 -13.11 1.70
N GLY A 140 -36.00 -11.81 1.89
CA GLY A 140 -36.97 -10.90 2.52
C GLY A 140 -38.18 -10.57 1.64
N GLU A 141 -38.12 -10.87 0.35
CA GLU A 141 -39.15 -10.48 -0.63
C GLU A 141 -40.11 -11.63 -1.02
N ILE A 142 -39.92 -12.83 -0.48
CA ILE A 142 -40.64 -14.03 -0.92
C ILE A 142 -42.03 -14.11 -0.27
N LYS A 143 -43.08 -14.29 -1.09
CA LYS A 143 -44.45 -14.59 -0.65
C LYS A 143 -44.93 -16.01 -1.04
N ASP A 144 -44.34 -16.62 -2.07
CA ASP A 144 -44.67 -17.97 -2.55
C ASP A 144 -43.40 -18.72 -3.00
N PHE A 145 -43.39 -20.04 -2.81
CA PHE A 145 -42.23 -20.92 -3.07
C PHE A 145 -42.38 -21.70 -4.38
N ASP A 146 -42.44 -20.98 -5.50
CA ASP A 146 -42.44 -21.61 -6.83
C ASP A 146 -41.03 -22.12 -7.22
N PRO A 147 -40.92 -23.25 -7.95
CA PRO A 147 -39.64 -23.82 -8.39
C PRO A 147 -38.76 -22.86 -9.21
N GLU A 148 -39.36 -21.99 -10.04
CA GLU A 148 -38.64 -20.98 -10.83
C GLU A 148 -38.05 -19.87 -9.95
N ILE A 149 -38.77 -19.46 -8.90
CA ILE A 149 -38.30 -18.47 -7.91
C ILE A 149 -37.12 -19.07 -7.14
N LEU A 150 -37.19 -20.34 -6.76
CA LEU A 150 -36.10 -21.05 -6.09
C LEU A 150 -34.81 -21.09 -6.94
N GLN A 151 -34.90 -21.35 -8.25
CA GLN A 151 -33.72 -21.35 -9.12
C GLN A 151 -33.08 -19.96 -9.22
N LYS A 152 -33.90 -18.91 -9.32
CA LYS A 152 -33.45 -17.51 -9.37
C LYS A 152 -32.84 -17.04 -8.05
N LEU A 153 -33.38 -17.52 -6.92
CA LEU A 153 -32.84 -17.28 -5.58
C LEU A 153 -31.44 -17.87 -5.44
N LEU A 154 -31.25 -19.14 -5.81
CA LEU A 154 -29.95 -19.80 -5.75
C LEU A 154 -28.90 -19.08 -6.60
N SER A 155 -29.27 -18.62 -7.80
CA SER A 155 -28.38 -17.83 -8.65
C SER A 155 -27.99 -16.48 -8.01
N THR A 156 -28.95 -15.77 -7.42
CA THR A 156 -28.68 -14.47 -6.77
C THR A 156 -27.85 -14.62 -5.49
N MET A 157 -28.11 -15.67 -4.70
CA MET A 157 -27.31 -16.03 -3.53
C MET A 157 -25.86 -16.34 -3.90
N SER A 158 -25.64 -17.12 -4.96
CA SER A 158 -24.31 -17.41 -5.48
C SER A 158 -23.58 -16.14 -5.92
N GLY A 159 -24.30 -15.18 -6.53
CA GLY A 159 -23.77 -13.86 -6.85
C GLY A 159 -23.33 -13.06 -5.62
N GLY A 160 -24.15 -13.00 -4.58
CA GLY A 160 -23.81 -12.32 -3.31
C GLY A 160 -22.56 -12.91 -2.64
N MET A 161 -22.44 -14.25 -2.67
CA MET A 161 -21.25 -14.96 -2.20
C MET A 161 -19.99 -14.62 -3.02
N ALA A 162 -20.11 -14.57 -4.35
CA ALA A 162 -19.01 -14.19 -5.24
C ALA A 162 -18.51 -12.77 -4.94
N VAL A 163 -19.42 -11.80 -4.77
CA VAL A 163 -19.09 -10.42 -4.38
C VAL A 163 -18.29 -10.40 -3.07
N ALA A 164 -18.76 -11.13 -2.04
CA ALA A 164 -18.07 -11.20 -0.75
C ALA A 164 -16.65 -11.72 -0.90
N LEU A 165 -16.47 -12.87 -1.57
CA LEU A 165 -15.17 -13.52 -1.68
C LEU A 165 -14.17 -12.72 -2.51
N TYR A 166 -14.56 -12.28 -3.71
CA TYR A 166 -13.64 -11.58 -4.61
C TYR A 166 -13.25 -10.20 -4.08
N THR A 167 -14.19 -9.44 -3.50
CA THR A 167 -13.89 -8.11 -2.95
C THR A 167 -12.96 -8.22 -1.75
N THR A 168 -13.19 -9.20 -0.86
CA THR A 168 -12.33 -9.43 0.30
C THR A 168 -10.95 -9.93 -0.10
N LEU A 169 -10.86 -10.87 -1.03
CA LEU A 169 -9.57 -11.32 -1.56
C LEU A 169 -8.78 -10.14 -2.15
N THR A 170 -9.43 -9.32 -2.97
CA THR A 170 -8.80 -8.16 -3.59
C THR A 170 -8.29 -7.17 -2.54
N GLY A 171 -9.10 -6.84 -1.53
CA GLY A 171 -8.69 -5.94 -0.44
C GLY A 171 -7.53 -6.48 0.41
N LEU A 172 -7.54 -7.77 0.73
CA LEU A 172 -6.46 -8.40 1.51
C LEU A 172 -5.15 -8.50 0.72
N VAL A 173 -5.21 -8.94 -0.54
CA VAL A 173 -4.01 -9.07 -1.38
C VAL A 173 -3.38 -7.71 -1.67
N THR A 174 -4.19 -6.72 -2.06
CA THR A 174 -3.68 -5.37 -2.37
C THR A 174 -3.11 -4.68 -1.13
N SER A 175 -3.80 -4.76 0.03
CA SER A 175 -3.28 -4.20 1.29
C SER A 175 -2.00 -4.87 1.75
N MET A 176 -1.88 -6.19 1.59
CA MET A 176 -0.67 -6.94 1.95
C MET A 176 0.53 -6.53 1.08
N ILE A 177 0.35 -6.44 -0.24
CA ILE A 177 1.41 -6.01 -1.15
C ILE A 177 1.83 -4.58 -0.84
N LEU A 178 0.86 -3.67 -0.63
CA LEU A 178 1.14 -2.27 -0.31
C LEU A 178 1.87 -2.12 1.03
N LYS A 179 1.48 -2.90 2.05
CA LYS A 179 2.17 -2.92 3.34
C LYS A 179 3.63 -3.35 3.19
N PHE A 180 3.89 -4.36 2.34
CA PHE A 180 5.26 -4.79 2.05
C PHE A 180 6.08 -3.70 1.34
N GLN A 181 5.47 -2.97 0.40
CA GLN A 181 6.10 -1.83 -0.27
C GLN A 181 6.59 -0.77 0.74
N TYR A 182 5.71 -0.31 1.64
CA TYR A 182 6.08 0.70 2.65
C TYR A 182 7.07 0.16 3.70
N PHE A 183 6.98 -1.12 4.07
CA PHE A 183 7.95 -1.75 4.98
C PHE A 183 9.39 -1.68 4.45
N VAL A 184 9.59 -1.84 3.13
CA VAL A 184 10.92 -1.71 2.51
C VAL A 184 11.48 -0.28 2.64
N LEU A 185 10.61 0.74 2.56
CA LEU A 185 11.01 2.14 2.75
C LEU A 185 11.38 2.43 4.20
N ASP A 186 10.54 2.01 5.15
CA ASP A 186 10.81 2.17 6.59
C ASP A 186 12.12 1.52 7.00
N SER A 187 12.34 0.27 6.57
CA SER A 187 13.58 -0.45 6.87
C SER A 187 14.81 0.32 6.40
N SER A 188 14.72 1.00 5.25
CA SER A 188 15.83 1.76 4.69
C SER A 188 15.99 3.14 5.34
N LEU A 189 14.88 3.79 5.72
CA LEU A 189 14.88 5.01 6.52
C LEU A 189 15.54 4.77 7.89
N SER A 190 15.12 3.74 8.62
CA SER A 190 15.70 3.39 9.92
C SER A 190 17.18 3.05 9.84
N GLN A 191 17.64 2.35 8.79
CA GLN A 191 19.07 2.10 8.56
C GLN A 191 19.85 3.41 8.37
N THR A 192 19.28 4.36 7.65
CA THR A 192 19.91 5.66 7.39
C THR A 192 20.02 6.49 8.67
N ILE A 193 18.94 6.56 9.45
CA ILE A 193 18.91 7.30 10.72
C ILE A 193 19.89 6.69 11.73
N ASN A 194 19.93 5.37 11.85
CA ASN A 194 20.88 4.70 12.73
C ASN A 194 22.34 4.97 12.33
N HIS A 195 22.65 5.03 11.04
CA HIS A 195 23.98 5.42 10.57
C HIS A 195 24.32 6.86 10.97
N LEU A 196 23.41 7.81 10.76
CA LEU A 196 23.59 9.21 11.19
C LEU A 196 23.80 9.30 12.71
N ASN A 197 22.98 8.63 13.52
CA ASN A 197 23.15 8.60 14.97
C ASN A 197 24.50 8.03 15.42
N SER A 198 25.11 7.12 14.66
CA SER A 198 26.43 6.56 14.97
C SER A 198 27.61 7.44 14.54
N GLU A 199 27.44 8.34 13.57
CA GLU A 199 28.48 9.29 13.15
C GLU A 199 28.54 10.55 14.02
N TYR A 200 27.41 10.94 14.63
CA TYR A 200 27.27 12.14 15.45
C TYR A 200 27.25 11.87 16.97
N GLN A 201 27.75 10.70 17.41
CA GLN A 201 28.07 10.38 18.81
C GLN A 201 29.57 10.55 19.07
#